data_AF-A0A139C6A3-F1
#
_entry.id   AF-A0A139C6A3-F1
#
_cell.length_a   1.000
_cell.length_b   1.000
_cell.length_c   1.000
_cell.angle_alpha   90.00
_cell.angle_beta   90.00
_cell.angle_gamma   90.00
#
_symmetry.space_group_name_H-M   'P 1'
#
loop_
_entity.id
_entity.type
_entity.pdbx_description
1 polymer ?
#
loop_
_entity_poly.entity_id
_entity_poly.type
_entity_poly.pdbx_seq_one_letter_code
_entity_poly.pdbx_strand_id
1 'polypeptide(L)'
;MLISSSRSPSPPTRTLCKYLASFFNCEYITRGKSGLEDILYGMDAETLLIVGQYHGNPASMTFLDSEGQQQLSIWMNVVFYDKPKKSSSKDSMPSIKGSGKLAGFLADLLPEGNNNSRCSIQVADDLMSFYCNGNNLFNLKIKGFKTTDD
;
A
#
# COMPACT_ATOMS: atom_id res chain seq x y z
N MET A 1 9.49 3.46 4.01
CA MET A 1 8.26 2.69 4.28
C MET A 1 8.61 1.23 4.55
N LEU A 2 7.91 0.59 5.48
CA LEU A 2 7.91 -0.85 5.73
C LEU A 2 6.51 -1.42 5.45
N ILE A 3 6.41 -2.62 4.90
CA ILE A 3 5.12 -3.30 4.68
C ILE A 3 5.03 -4.55 5.55
N SER A 4 3.88 -4.75 6.17
CA SER A 4 3.52 -6.02 6.78
C SER A 4 2.05 -6.35 6.54
N SER A 5 1.60 -7.48 7.07
CA SER A 5 0.21 -7.90 7.01
C SER A 5 -0.42 -7.93 8.40
N SER A 6 -1.73 -8.17 8.46
CA SER A 6 -2.37 -8.73 9.65
C SER A 6 -1.80 -10.11 10.02
N ARG A 7 -2.08 -10.58 11.24
CA ARG A 7 -1.65 -11.92 11.72
C ARG A 7 -2.32 -13.01 10.89
N SER A 8 -1.58 -14.10 10.66
CA SER A 8 -2.05 -15.26 9.88
C SER A 8 -2.63 -14.87 8.49
N PRO A 9 -1.87 -14.14 7.65
CA PRO A 9 -2.37 -13.67 6.37
C PRO A 9 -2.62 -14.85 5.43
N SER A 10 -3.67 -14.74 4.62
CA SER A 10 -4.00 -15.66 3.53
C SER A 10 -2.96 -15.61 2.41
N PRO A 11 -2.93 -16.61 1.51
CA PRO A 11 -2.08 -16.54 0.31
C PRO A 11 -2.33 -15.27 -0.54
N PRO A 12 -3.58 -14.86 -0.84
CA PRO A 12 -3.85 -13.60 -1.55
C PRO A 12 -3.30 -12.36 -0.84
N THR A 13 -3.45 -12.27 0.49
CA THR A 13 -2.92 -11.15 1.28
C THR A 13 -1.40 -11.08 1.25
N ARG A 14 -0.72 -12.22 1.41
CA ARG A 14 0.74 -12.28 1.26
C ARG A 14 1.20 -11.86 -0.14
N THR A 15 0.46 -12.28 -1.15
CA THR A 15 0.74 -11.91 -2.54
C THR A 15 0.62 -10.41 -2.76
N LEU A 16 -0.45 -9.77 -2.26
CA LEU A 16 -0.59 -8.31 -2.34
C LEU A 16 0.54 -7.58 -1.61
N CYS A 17 0.90 -7.99 -0.39
CA CYS A 17 2.03 -7.38 0.34
C CYS A 17 3.33 -7.41 -0.48
N LYS A 18 3.62 -8.54 -1.15
CA LYS A 18 4.81 -8.67 -1.99
C LYS A 18 4.76 -7.78 -3.22
N TYR A 19 3.59 -7.55 -3.81
CA TYR A 19 3.46 -6.62 -4.94
C TYR A 19 3.59 -5.17 -4.52
N LEU A 20 2.98 -4.78 -3.40
CA LEU A 20 3.15 -3.44 -2.86
C LEU A 20 4.63 -3.19 -2.51
N ALA A 21 5.31 -4.15 -1.87
CA ALA A 21 6.74 -4.04 -1.56
C ALA A 21 7.61 -3.91 -2.82
N SER A 22 7.31 -4.69 -3.85
CA SER A 22 7.97 -4.58 -5.17
C SER A 22 7.67 -3.25 -5.87
N PHE A 23 6.50 -2.66 -5.64
CA PHE A 23 6.05 -1.41 -6.26
C PHE A 23 6.70 -0.19 -5.60
N PHE A 24 6.66 -0.15 -4.27
CA PHE A 24 7.29 0.88 -3.43
C PHE A 24 8.78 0.64 -3.17
N ASN A 25 9.39 -0.37 -3.81
CA ASN A 25 10.80 -0.73 -3.61
C ASN A 25 11.21 -0.75 -2.12
N CYS A 26 10.38 -1.38 -1.31
CA CYS A 26 10.54 -1.42 0.15
C CYS A 26 10.46 -2.85 0.68
N GLU A 27 10.78 -3.01 1.95
CA GLU A 27 10.77 -4.33 2.58
C GLU A 27 9.35 -4.79 2.94
N TYR A 28 9.09 -6.09 2.74
CA TYR A 28 7.94 -6.77 3.33
C TYR A 28 8.41 -7.74 4.40
N ILE A 29 7.98 -7.49 5.65
CA ILE A 29 8.23 -8.39 6.76
C ILE A 29 6.96 -9.17 7.13
N THR A 30 7.12 -10.45 7.46
CA THR A 30 6.01 -11.27 7.92
C THR A 30 5.57 -10.89 9.33
N ARG A 31 4.27 -10.70 9.54
CA ARG A 31 3.73 -10.33 10.87
C ARG A 31 3.95 -11.38 11.96
N GLY A 32 3.86 -12.66 11.62
CA GLY A 32 4.06 -13.77 12.56
C GLY A 32 3.23 -13.62 13.85
N LYS A 33 3.90 -13.80 15.00
CA LYS A 33 3.34 -13.55 16.34
C LYS A 33 3.64 -12.15 16.88
N SER A 34 4.44 -11.36 16.16
CA SER A 34 4.91 -10.06 16.61
C SER A 34 3.74 -9.14 16.93
N GLY A 35 3.88 -8.40 18.03
CA GLY A 35 3.08 -7.23 18.34
C GLY A 35 3.22 -6.16 17.25
N LEU A 36 2.39 -5.11 17.31
CA LEU A 36 2.63 -3.96 16.45
C LEU A 36 3.90 -3.22 16.90
N GLU A 37 4.05 -3.04 18.22
CA GLU A 37 5.21 -2.42 18.86
C GLU A 37 6.53 -3.07 18.45
N ASP A 38 6.60 -4.40 18.44
CA ASP A 38 7.81 -5.14 18.00
C ASP A 38 8.23 -4.78 16.56
N ILE A 39 7.25 -4.56 15.68
CA ILE A 39 7.51 -4.16 14.30
C ILE A 39 7.97 -2.71 14.25
N LEU A 40 7.30 -1.82 14.98
CA LEU A 40 7.63 -0.40 15.01
C LEU A 40 9.03 -0.17 15.58
N TYR A 41 9.39 -0.87 16.65
CA TYR A 41 10.71 -0.74 17.28
C TYR A 41 11.84 -1.18 16.34
N GLY A 42 11.58 -2.15 15.46
CA GLY A 42 12.58 -2.70 14.54
C GLY A 42 12.66 -2.00 13.19
N MET A 43 11.88 -0.95 12.91
CA MET A 43 11.88 -0.30 11.60
C MET A 43 12.68 1.00 11.59
N ASP A 44 13.51 1.15 10.56
CA ASP A 44 14.19 2.41 10.22
C ASP A 44 13.33 3.28 9.27
N ALA A 45 12.02 3.07 9.23
CA ALA A 45 11.11 3.71 8.28
C ALA A 45 10.06 4.60 8.99
N GLU A 46 9.73 5.72 8.35
CA GLU A 46 8.73 6.69 8.86
C GLU A 46 7.28 6.20 8.73
N THR A 47 7.03 5.21 7.88
CA THR A 47 5.67 4.71 7.60
C THR A 47 5.64 3.19 7.59
N LEU A 48 4.72 2.62 8.35
CA LEU A 48 4.36 1.21 8.31
C LEU A 48 3.01 1.03 7.63
N LEU A 49 2.98 0.25 6.55
CA LEU A 49 1.74 -0.17 5.90
C LEU A 49 1.38 -1.60 6.33
N ILE A 50 0.20 -1.74 6.95
CA ILE A 50 -0.40 -3.02 7.31
C ILE A 50 -1.52 -3.36 6.33
N VAL A 51 -1.39 -4.52 5.66
CA VAL A 51 -2.46 -5.08 4.83
C VAL A 51 -3.35 -6.01 5.67
N GLY A 52 -4.60 -5.61 5.86
CA GLY A 52 -5.64 -6.39 6.53
C GLY A 52 -6.35 -7.36 5.59
N GLN A 53 -7.08 -8.31 6.17
CA GLN A 53 -7.86 -9.28 5.41
C GLN A 53 -9.25 -9.49 6.03
N TYR A 54 -10.20 -9.89 5.19
CA TYR A 54 -11.55 -10.29 5.56
C TYR A 54 -11.95 -11.55 4.77
N HIS A 55 -12.37 -12.60 5.48
CA HIS A 55 -12.66 -13.93 4.90
C HIS A 55 -11.59 -14.42 3.90
N GLY A 56 -10.31 -14.24 4.24
CA GLY A 56 -9.18 -14.69 3.42
C GLY A 56 -8.86 -13.82 2.20
N ASN A 57 -9.54 -12.69 2.02
CA ASN A 57 -9.25 -11.72 0.96
C ASN A 57 -8.58 -10.46 1.53
N PRO A 58 -7.64 -9.83 0.83
CA PRO A 58 -7.10 -8.54 1.24
C PRO A 58 -8.23 -7.51 1.21
N ALA A 59 -8.41 -6.79 2.31
CA ALA A 59 -9.60 -5.98 2.53
C ALA A 59 -9.30 -4.57 3.04
N SER A 60 -8.10 -4.34 3.56
CA SER A 60 -7.70 -3.01 4.01
C SER A 60 -6.21 -2.74 3.84
N MET A 61 -5.89 -1.45 3.77
CA MET A 61 -4.53 -0.91 3.84
C MET A 61 -4.53 0.18 4.90
N THR A 62 -3.78 -0.04 5.98
CA THR A 62 -3.66 0.90 7.10
C THR A 62 -2.23 1.39 7.18
N PHE A 63 -2.07 2.70 7.06
CA PHE A 63 -0.80 3.39 7.18
C PHE A 63 -0.66 3.95 8.59
N LEU A 64 0.47 3.63 9.20
CA LEU A 64 0.85 4.05 10.54
C LEU A 64 2.14 4.86 10.43
N ASP A 65 2.30 5.87 11.26
CA ASP A 65 3.59 6.55 11.43
C ASP A 65 4.55 5.72 12.30
N SER A 66 5.74 6.27 12.56
CA SER A 66 6.76 5.65 13.40
C SER A 66 6.35 5.47 14.87
N GLU A 67 5.36 6.22 15.34
CA GLU A 67 4.80 6.10 16.70
C GLU A 67 3.63 5.10 16.76
N GLY A 68 3.22 4.55 15.61
CA GLY A 68 2.11 3.62 15.50
C GLY A 68 0.74 4.29 15.43
N GLN A 69 0.66 5.61 15.24
CA GLN A 69 -0.61 6.30 15.04
C GLN A 69 -1.11 6.07 13.62
N GLN A 70 -2.41 5.79 13.49
CA GLN A 70 -3.05 5.61 12.19
C GLN A 70 -3.18 6.95 11.48
N GLN A 71 -2.53 7.06 10.33
CA GLN A 71 -2.61 8.23 9.45
C GLN A 71 -3.72 8.08 8.41
N LEU A 72 -3.86 6.87 7.84
CA LEU A 72 -4.85 6.57 6.82
C LEU A 72 -5.24 5.09 6.86
N SER A 73 -6.54 4.80 6.82
CA SER A 73 -7.07 3.46 6.61
C SER A 73 -7.97 3.43 5.39
N ILE A 74 -7.72 2.50 4.48
CA ILE A 74 -8.46 2.32 3.23
C ILE A 74 -9.11 0.94 3.24
N TRP A 75 -10.42 0.87 3.04
CA TRP A 75 -11.13 -0.40 2.79
C TRP A 75 -11.25 -0.64 1.30
N MET A 76 -10.94 -1.85 0.84
CA MET A 76 -10.85 -2.14 -0.59
C MET A 76 -11.12 -3.60 -0.93
N ASN A 77 -11.35 -3.87 -2.21
CA ASN A 77 -11.24 -5.20 -2.81
C ASN A 77 -10.12 -5.18 -3.86
N VAL A 78 -9.30 -6.22 -3.90
CA VAL A 78 -8.27 -6.34 -4.94
C VAL A 78 -8.89 -6.86 -6.24
N VAL A 79 -8.53 -6.23 -7.34
CA VAL A 79 -8.89 -6.66 -8.69
C VAL A 79 -7.60 -6.94 -9.47
N PHE A 80 -7.33 -8.23 -9.67
CA PHE A 80 -6.25 -8.70 -10.54
C PHE A 80 -6.81 -8.96 -11.94
N TYR A 81 -6.29 -8.26 -12.94
CA TYR A 81 -6.71 -8.43 -14.33
C TYR A 81 -5.86 -9.47 -15.07
N ASP A 82 -4.64 -9.73 -14.60
CA ASP A 82 -3.70 -10.69 -15.18
C ASP A 82 -2.76 -11.23 -14.10
N LYS A 83 -1.94 -12.25 -14.44
CA LYS A 83 -0.82 -12.68 -13.58
C LYS A 83 0.03 -11.46 -13.25
N PRO A 84 0.11 -11.04 -11.98
CA PRO A 84 0.66 -9.73 -11.69
C PRO A 84 2.16 -9.73 -11.96
N LYS A 85 2.59 -8.80 -12.81
CA LYS A 85 3.99 -8.63 -13.16
C LYS A 85 4.68 -7.89 -12.01
N LYS A 86 5.79 -8.42 -11.52
CA LYS A 86 6.63 -7.67 -10.57
C LYS A 86 7.14 -6.41 -11.26
N SER A 87 7.01 -5.27 -10.60
CA SER A 87 7.69 -4.05 -10.99
C SER A 87 9.15 -4.10 -10.57
N SER A 88 10.05 -3.66 -11.45
CA SER A 88 11.44 -3.33 -11.10
C SER A 88 11.59 -1.82 -11.01
N SER A 89 10.91 -1.16 -10.07
CA SER A 89 11.17 0.23 -9.72
C SER A 89 12.45 0.29 -8.91
N LYS A 90 13.60 0.09 -9.55
CA LYS A 90 14.89 0.19 -8.85
C LYS A 90 15.20 1.62 -8.40
N ASP A 91 14.57 2.63 -9.01
CA ASP A 91 15.16 3.99 -9.01
C ASP A 91 14.22 5.12 -8.55
N SER A 92 12.92 4.90 -8.33
CA SER A 92 12.03 6.00 -7.92
C SER A 92 10.73 5.57 -7.23
N MET A 93 10.30 6.34 -6.22
CA MET A 93 8.95 6.26 -5.65
C MET A 93 7.88 6.50 -6.73
N PRO A 94 6.70 5.86 -6.62
CA PRO A 94 5.61 6.07 -7.56
C PRO A 94 5.04 7.48 -7.43
N SER A 95 4.72 8.10 -8.56
CA SER A 95 3.97 9.37 -8.56
C SER A 95 2.51 9.14 -8.21
N ILE A 96 1.89 10.05 -7.46
CA ILE A 96 0.43 10.03 -7.22
C ILE A 96 -0.24 10.88 -8.30
N LYS A 97 -1.26 10.30 -8.95
CA LYS A 97 -2.05 10.95 -9.98
C LYS A 97 -3.53 10.82 -9.63
N GLY A 98 -4.30 11.85 -9.96
CA GLY A 98 -5.72 11.89 -9.68
C GLY A 98 -6.11 13.13 -8.90
N SER A 99 -7.37 13.17 -8.49
CA SER A 99 -7.94 14.28 -7.74
C SER A 99 -8.83 13.74 -6.61
N GLY A 100 -9.15 14.61 -5.65
CA GLY A 100 -9.98 14.26 -4.50
C GLY A 100 -9.19 13.95 -3.23
N LYS A 101 -9.93 13.77 -2.13
CA LYS A 101 -9.36 13.68 -0.77
C LYS A 101 -8.34 12.54 -0.62
N LEU A 102 -8.67 11.34 -1.11
CA LEU A 102 -7.79 10.19 -0.99
C LEU A 102 -6.46 10.38 -1.76
N ALA A 103 -6.51 10.99 -2.95
CA ALA A 103 -5.31 11.28 -3.71
C ALA A 103 -4.40 12.28 -2.98
N GLY A 104 -5.00 13.32 -2.37
CA GLY A 104 -4.29 14.29 -1.52
C GLY A 104 -3.61 13.61 -0.34
N PHE A 105 -4.36 12.84 0.46
CA PHE A 105 -3.78 12.13 1.62
C PHE A 105 -2.64 11.18 1.23
N LEU A 106 -2.75 10.50 0.09
CA LEU A 106 -1.67 9.64 -0.40
C LEU A 106 -0.45 10.43 -0.85
N ALA A 107 -0.63 11.62 -1.44
CA ALA A 107 0.47 12.49 -1.82
C ALA A 107 1.21 13.05 -0.60
N ASP A 108 0.48 13.37 0.47
CA ASP A 108 1.06 13.88 1.72
C ASP A 108 1.81 12.78 2.49
N LEU A 109 1.27 11.55 2.46
CA LEU A 109 1.77 10.42 3.24
C LEU A 109 2.92 9.67 2.57
N LEU A 110 2.95 9.64 1.24
CA LEU A 110 3.96 8.92 0.48
C LEU A 110 5.03 9.89 -0.02
N PRO A 111 6.31 9.51 0.01
CA PRO A 111 7.36 10.38 -0.51
C PRO A 111 7.10 10.68 -1.98
N GLU A 112 7.21 11.94 -2.38
CA GLU A 112 6.94 12.35 -3.74
C GLU A 112 7.83 11.60 -4.74
N GLY A 113 7.20 10.86 -5.65
CA GLY A 113 7.85 10.38 -6.85
C GLY A 113 8.13 11.54 -7.80
N ASN A 114 9.33 11.60 -8.38
CA ASN A 114 9.63 12.54 -9.47
C ASN A 114 8.60 12.38 -10.61
N ASN A 115 8.26 13.47 -11.31
CA ASN A 115 7.42 13.46 -12.52
C ASN A 115 7.89 12.45 -13.59
N ASN A 116 9.17 12.08 -13.59
CA ASN A 116 9.76 11.06 -14.45
C ASN A 116 9.64 9.62 -13.88
N SER A 117 8.89 9.43 -12.80
CA SER A 117 8.69 8.11 -12.20
C SER A 117 7.98 7.18 -13.18
N ARG A 118 8.60 6.02 -13.40
CA ARG A 118 8.07 4.98 -14.29
C ARG A 118 6.83 4.31 -13.68
N CYS A 119 6.64 4.43 -12.37
CA CYS A 119 5.47 3.90 -11.70
C CYS A 119 4.56 5.05 -11.21
N SER A 120 3.25 4.82 -11.20
CA SER A 120 2.27 5.78 -10.67
C SER A 120 1.09 5.09 -10.04
N ILE A 121 0.54 5.68 -8.98
CA ILE A 121 -0.76 5.34 -8.42
C ILE A 121 -1.78 6.33 -9.00
N GLN A 122 -2.78 5.83 -9.70
CA GLN A 122 -3.89 6.64 -10.20
C GLN A 122 -5.12 6.42 -9.33
N VAL A 123 -5.65 7.49 -8.74
CA VAL A 123 -6.87 7.46 -7.93
C VAL A 123 -7.98 8.15 -8.69
N ALA A 124 -9.03 7.42 -9.04
CA ALA A 124 -10.21 7.91 -9.74
C ALA A 124 -11.48 7.29 -9.15
N ASP A 125 -12.39 8.10 -8.63
CA ASP A 125 -13.63 7.67 -7.99
C ASP A 125 -13.42 6.58 -6.91
N ASP A 126 -13.89 5.36 -7.19
CA ASP A 126 -13.77 4.18 -6.32
C ASP A 126 -12.67 3.21 -6.79
N LEU A 127 -11.78 3.63 -7.69
CA LEU A 127 -10.73 2.80 -8.25
C LEU A 127 -9.34 3.42 -8.03
N MET A 128 -8.47 2.63 -7.41
CA MET A 128 -7.05 2.93 -7.27
C MET A 128 -6.24 1.96 -8.11
N SER A 129 -5.49 2.48 -9.07
CA SER A 129 -4.80 1.71 -10.10
C SER A 129 -3.29 1.86 -9.99
N PHE A 130 -2.56 0.74 -9.99
CA PHE A 130 -1.11 0.73 -9.84
C PHE A 130 -0.47 0.48 -11.21
N TYR A 131 0.24 1.47 -11.74
CA TYR A 131 0.89 1.40 -13.05
C TYR A 131 2.41 1.36 -12.91
N CYS A 132 3.08 0.60 -13.77
CA CYS A 132 4.51 0.77 -13.98
C CYS A 132 4.95 0.48 -15.43
N ASN A 133 5.80 1.34 -15.97
CA ASN A 133 6.21 1.36 -17.38
C ASN A 133 4.99 1.31 -18.33
N GLY A 134 3.93 2.06 -18.02
CA GLY A 134 2.68 2.09 -18.77
C GLY A 134 1.76 0.86 -18.59
N ASN A 135 2.20 -0.18 -17.88
CA ASN A 135 1.39 -1.38 -17.64
C ASN A 135 0.60 -1.26 -16.33
N ASN A 136 -0.69 -1.57 -16.37
CA ASN A 136 -1.49 -1.76 -15.16
C ASN A 136 -1.06 -3.06 -14.46
N LEU A 137 -0.59 -2.97 -13.23
CA LEU A 137 -0.12 -4.12 -12.45
C LEU A 137 -1.26 -4.80 -11.70
N PHE A 138 -2.09 -4.00 -11.04
CA PHE A 138 -3.30 -4.41 -10.32
C PHE A 138 -4.12 -3.17 -9.95
N ASN A 139 -5.38 -3.39 -9.56
CA ASN A 139 -6.27 -2.33 -9.11
C ASN A 139 -6.89 -2.68 -7.76
N LEU A 140 -7.26 -1.66 -7.01
CA LEU A 140 -8.01 -1.77 -5.77
C LEU A 140 -9.32 -1.02 -5.96
N LYS A 141 -10.43 -1.71 -5.78
CA LYS A 141 -11.75 -1.08 -5.71
C LYS A 141 -11.97 -0.58 -4.28
N ILE A 142 -11.94 0.72 -4.10
CA ILE A 142 -12.08 1.42 -2.83
C ILE A 142 -13.55 1.35 -2.37
N LYS A 143 -13.74 0.98 -1.11
CA LYS A 143 -15.05 0.95 -0.43
C LYS A 143 -15.25 2.13 0.50
N GLY A 144 -14.16 2.71 0.96
CA GLY A 144 -14.11 3.89 1.81
C GLY A 144 -12.70 4.08 2.33
N PHE A 145 -12.48 5.19 3.00
CA PHE A 145 -11.25 5.45 3.75
C PHE A 145 -11.58 6.29 4.98
N LYS A 146 -10.66 6.32 5.93
CA LYS A 146 -10.72 7.10 7.16
C LYS A 146 -9.33 7.69 7.45
N THR A 147 -9.27 8.94 7.89
CA THR A 147 -8.04 9.56 8.40
C THR A 147 -8.07 9.71 9.92
N THR A 148 -6.98 10.24 10.48
CA THR A 148 -6.83 10.54 11.92
C THR A 148 -7.90 11.52 12.42
N ASP A 149 -8.35 12.44 11.55
CA ASP A 149 -9.25 13.55 11.89
C ASP A 149 -10.75 13.22 11.75
N ASP A 150 -11.10 12.00 11.32
CA ASP A 150 -12.48 11.53 11.07
C ASP A 150 -13.10 10.78 12.26
#